data_AF-A0A4Z1IL61-F1
#
_entry.id   AF-A0A4Z1IL61-F1
#
_cell.length_a   1.000
_cell.length_b   1.000
_cell.length_c   1.000
_cell.angle_alpha   90.00
_cell.angle_beta   90.00
_cell.angle_gamma   90.00
#
_symmetry.space_group_name_H-M   'P 1'
#
loop_
_entity.id
_entity.type
_entity.pdbx_description
1 polymer ?
#
loop_
_entity_poly.entity_id
_entity_poly.type
_entity_poly.pdbx_seq_one_letter_code
_entity_poly.pdbx_strand_id
1 'polypeptide(L)'
;MSDKTHQQILLILQATPYYSELAQIENDHQATVQPVLHQTSEVLRAFRKEIRAGNTNGAQECQDTLDQNVKIIVDTYERNKREWNKVMARLGEDIGGLLGKTLVEVARGMDKRGSSAAGRDMNLQRVLIQVARRMHSE
;
A
#
# COMPACT_ATOMS: atom_id res chain seq x y z
N MET A 1 -26.67 3.29 6.32
CA MET A 1 -26.24 4.70 6.51
C MET A 1 -24.72 4.92 6.43
N SER A 2 -23.88 3.87 6.31
CA SER A 2 -22.41 3.95 6.14
C SER A 2 -21.93 4.86 5.00
N ASP A 3 -22.72 5.04 3.93
CA ASP A 3 -22.31 5.82 2.76
C ASP A 3 -22.25 7.33 3.02
N LYS A 4 -23.11 7.89 3.89
CA LYS A 4 -23.14 9.35 4.13
C LYS A 4 -21.89 9.83 4.86
N THR A 5 -21.46 9.11 5.91
CA THR A 5 -20.24 9.42 6.67
C THR A 5 -18.99 9.26 5.80
N HIS A 6 -18.94 8.22 4.96
CA HIS A 6 -17.84 8.05 4.01
C HIS A 6 -17.77 9.17 2.97
N GLN A 7 -18.90 9.59 2.40
CA GLN A 7 -18.98 10.71 1.46
C GLN A 7 -18.55 12.03 2.11
N GLN A 8 -18.95 12.29 3.36
CA GLN A 8 -18.54 13.50 4.08
C GLN A 8 -17.03 13.54 4.35
N ILE A 9 -16.44 12.41 4.76
CA ILE A 9 -14.99 12.29 4.97
C ILE A 9 -14.24 12.50 3.64
N LEU A 10 -14.74 11.89 2.56
CA LEU A 10 -14.18 12.08 1.22
C LEU A 10 -14.19 13.55 0.79
N LEU A 11 -15.32 14.25 0.98
CA LEU A 11 -15.44 15.66 0.62
C LEU A 11 -14.48 16.56 1.42
N ILE A 12 -14.35 16.31 2.72
CA ILE A 12 -13.39 17.02 3.58
C ILE A 12 -11.96 16.80 3.05
N LEU A 13 -11.62 15.56 2.68
CA LEU A 13 -10.29 15.24 2.22
C LEU A 13 -9.98 15.79 0.83
N GLN A 14 -10.91 15.69 -0.11
CA GLN A 14 -10.76 16.23 -1.47
C GLN A 14 -10.61 17.76 -1.47
N ALA A 15 -11.10 18.45 -0.44
CA ALA A 15 -10.87 19.87 -0.25
C ALA A 15 -9.45 20.22 0.25
N THR A 16 -8.63 19.22 0.59
CA THR A 16 -7.25 19.42 1.08
C THR A 16 -6.20 19.02 0.03
N PRO A 17 -5.02 19.67 0.03
CA PRO A 17 -3.91 19.27 -0.84
C PRO A 17 -3.35 17.86 -0.50
N TYR A 18 -3.63 17.37 0.71
CA TYR A 18 -3.20 16.04 1.16
C TYR A 18 -3.82 14.91 0.36
N TYR A 19 -5.03 15.08 -0.18
CA TYR A 19 -5.66 14.04 -1.00
C TYR A 19 -4.86 13.76 -2.27
N SER A 20 -4.42 14.81 -2.97
CA SER A 20 -3.57 14.67 -4.16
C SER A 20 -2.19 14.09 -3.85
N GLU A 21 -1.56 14.50 -2.73
CA GLU A 21 -0.28 13.91 -2.30
C GLU A 21 -0.41 12.40 -2.00
N LEU A 22 -1.42 12.01 -1.24
CA LEU A 22 -1.67 10.61 -0.91
C LEU A 22 -1.98 9.78 -2.17
N ALA A 23 -2.83 10.30 -3.06
CA ALA A 23 -3.13 9.64 -4.33
C ALA A 23 -1.88 9.47 -5.20
N GLN A 24 -0.98 10.46 -5.22
CA GLN A 24 0.28 10.36 -5.95
C GLN A 24 1.19 9.27 -5.36
N ILE A 25 1.32 9.20 -4.04
CA ILE A 25 2.13 8.16 -3.38
C ILE A 25 1.58 6.75 -3.69
N GLU A 26 0.25 6.59 -3.67
CA GLU A 26 -0.41 5.34 -4.07
C GLU A 26 -0.10 4.98 -5.53
N ASN A 27 -0.25 5.94 -6.45
CA ASN A 27 0.01 5.73 -7.87
C ASN A 27 1.47 5.38 -8.15
N ASP A 28 2.43 6.09 -7.54
CA ASP A 28 3.86 5.84 -7.69
C ASP A 28 4.24 4.45 -7.16
N HIS A 29 3.64 4.05 -6.04
CA HIS A 29 3.82 2.70 -5.51
C HIS A 29 3.32 1.65 -6.49
N GLN A 30 2.10 1.80 -7.01
CA GLN A 30 1.51 0.84 -7.95
C GLN A 30 2.28 0.79 -9.27
N ALA A 31 2.68 1.94 -9.83
CA ALA A 31 3.43 2.03 -11.07
C ALA A 31 4.79 1.32 -10.98
N THR A 32 5.41 1.31 -9.80
CA THR A 32 6.69 0.64 -9.57
C THR A 32 6.52 -0.85 -9.26
N VAL A 33 5.57 -1.20 -8.40
CA VAL A 33 5.43 -2.58 -7.88
C VAL A 33 4.70 -3.51 -8.84
N GLN A 34 3.70 -3.04 -9.59
CA GLN A 34 2.92 -3.89 -10.49
C GLN A 34 3.76 -4.56 -11.59
N PRO A 35 4.66 -3.85 -12.30
CA PRO A 35 5.54 -4.48 -13.29
C PRO A 35 6.45 -5.53 -12.66
N VAL A 36 7.00 -5.25 -11.48
CA VAL A 36 7.91 -6.17 -10.76
C VAL A 36 7.17 -7.42 -10.31
N LEU A 37 5.92 -7.30 -9.83
CA LEU A 37 5.07 -8.45 -9.50
C LEU A 37 4.77 -9.31 -10.74
N HIS A 38 4.48 -8.66 -11.87
CA HIS A 38 4.26 -9.37 -13.13
C HIS A 38 5.49 -10.17 -13.55
N GLN A 39 6.65 -9.50 -13.58
CA GLN A 39 7.94 -10.14 -13.87
C GLN A 39 8.24 -11.28 -12.90
N THR A 40 8.01 -11.09 -11.59
CA THR A 40 8.21 -12.12 -10.57
C THR A 40 7.39 -13.36 -10.86
N SER A 41 6.13 -13.21 -11.29
CA SER A 41 5.29 -14.35 -11.69
C SER A 41 5.88 -15.11 -12.90
N GLU A 42 6.43 -14.41 -13.88
CA GLU A 42 7.06 -15.03 -15.05
C GLU A 42 8.36 -15.76 -14.67
N VAL A 43 9.22 -15.12 -13.87
CA VAL A 43 10.48 -15.71 -13.40
C VAL A 43 10.21 -16.93 -12.51
N LEU A 44 9.18 -16.91 -11.66
CA LEU A 44 8.77 -18.09 -10.89
C LEU A 44 8.37 -19.27 -11.77
N ARG A 45 7.73 -19.02 -12.92
CA ARG A 45 7.39 -20.08 -13.89
C ARG A 45 8.67 -20.61 -14.55
N ALA A 46 9.59 -19.73 -14.93
CA ALA A 46 10.89 -20.12 -15.50
C ALA A 46 11.73 -20.93 -14.51
N PHE A 47 11.86 -20.47 -13.27
CA PHE A 47 12.56 -21.18 -12.19
C PHE A 47 12.04 -22.61 -12.02
N ARG A 48 10.71 -22.80 -11.95
CA ARG A 48 10.11 -24.14 -11.84
C ARG A 48 10.41 -25.03 -13.04
N LYS A 49 10.55 -24.46 -14.24
CA LYS A 49 10.92 -25.18 -15.46
C LYS A 49 12.40 -25.62 -15.40
N GLU A 50 13.30 -24.73 -15.02
CA GLU A 50 14.74 -25.03 -14.90
C GLU A 50 15.03 -26.10 -13.84
N ILE A 51 14.36 -26.01 -12.67
CA ILE A 51 14.44 -27.03 -11.62
C ILE A 51 14.00 -28.41 -12.13
N ARG A 52 12.89 -28.48 -12.89
CA ARG A 52 12.41 -29.74 -13.47
C ARG A 52 13.35 -30.31 -14.53
N ALA A 53 14.06 -29.44 -15.24
CA ALA A 53 15.05 -29.82 -16.25
C ALA A 53 16.41 -30.23 -15.63
N GLY A 54 16.59 -30.06 -14.31
CA GLY A 54 17.87 -30.29 -13.65
C GLY A 54 18.94 -29.25 -14.03
N ASN A 55 18.55 -28.12 -14.62
CA ASN A 55 19.46 -27.05 -14.99
C ASN A 55 19.69 -26.13 -13.77
N THR A 56 20.73 -26.44 -13.01
CA THR A 56 21.07 -25.71 -11.77
C THR A 56 21.49 -24.27 -12.03
N ASN A 57 22.19 -24.00 -13.14
CA ASN A 57 22.64 -22.65 -13.46
C ASN A 57 21.47 -21.74 -13.83
N GLY A 58 20.56 -22.21 -14.70
CA GLY A 58 19.35 -21.46 -15.05
C GLY A 58 18.41 -21.25 -13.87
N ALA A 59 18.34 -22.23 -12.95
CA ALA A 59 17.59 -22.08 -11.71
C ALA A 59 18.21 -21.00 -10.79
N GLN A 60 19.54 -20.94 -10.68
CA GLN A 60 20.22 -19.93 -9.89
C GLN A 60 20.00 -18.52 -10.45
N GLU A 61 20.13 -18.32 -11.77
CA GLU A 61 19.87 -17.02 -12.41
C GLU A 61 18.42 -16.52 -12.18
N CYS A 62 17.46 -17.45 -12.25
CA CYS A 62 16.08 -17.13 -11.93
C CYS A 62 15.93 -16.76 -10.44
N GLN A 63 16.60 -17.47 -9.53
CA GLN A 63 16.57 -17.17 -8.10
C GLN A 63 17.15 -15.80 -7.79
N ASP A 64 18.30 -15.44 -8.36
CA ASP A 64 18.93 -14.13 -8.17
C ASP A 64 18.00 -13.00 -8.64
N THR A 65 17.28 -13.22 -9.74
CA THR A 65 16.27 -12.27 -10.26
C THR A 65 15.08 -12.15 -9.31
N LEU A 66 14.60 -13.25 -8.72
CA LEU A 66 13.52 -13.23 -7.74
C LEU A 66 13.92 -12.47 -6.48
N ASP A 67 15.13 -12.70 -5.96
CA ASP A 67 15.64 -12.00 -4.78
C ASP A 67 15.75 -10.50 -5.04
N GLN A 68 16.24 -10.10 -6.21
CA GLN A 68 16.28 -8.70 -6.63
C GLN A 68 14.87 -8.09 -6.74
N ASN A 69 13.90 -8.82 -7.28
CA ASN A 69 12.52 -8.35 -7.37
C ASN A 69 11.88 -8.16 -5.99
N VAL A 70 12.09 -9.11 -5.07
CA VAL A 70 11.62 -9.01 -3.68
C VAL A 70 12.22 -7.78 -3.02
N LYS A 71 13.52 -7.55 -3.20
CA LYS A 71 14.20 -6.36 -2.68
C LYS A 71 13.57 -5.06 -3.19
N ILE A 72 13.34 -4.95 -4.50
CA ILE A 72 12.70 -3.78 -5.11
C ILE A 72 11.31 -3.53 -4.50
N ILE A 73 10.50 -4.58 -4.33
CA ILE A 73 9.15 -4.49 -3.75
C ILE A 73 9.22 -3.99 -2.30
N VAL A 74 10.10 -4.56 -1.49
CA VAL A 74 10.26 -4.19 -0.07
C VAL A 74 10.78 -2.77 0.08
N ASP A 75 11.86 -2.41 -0.62
CA ASP A 75 12.47 -1.08 -0.54
C ASP A 75 11.47 0.01 -0.98
N THR A 76 10.71 -0.25 -2.06
CA THR A 76 9.69 0.67 -2.57
C THR A 76 8.53 0.81 -1.57
N TYR A 77 8.10 -0.30 -0.97
CA TYR A 77 7.06 -0.28 0.06
C TYR A 77 7.50 0.54 1.27
N GLU A 78 8.68 0.27 1.84
CA GLU A 78 9.17 0.99 3.03
C GLU A 78 9.36 2.48 2.79
N ARG A 79 9.86 2.87 1.62
CA ARG A 79 10.01 4.29 1.25
C ARG A 79 8.65 4.96 1.15
N ASN A 80 7.74 4.43 0.33
CA ASN A 80 6.45 5.07 0.07
C ASN A 80 5.56 5.06 1.30
N LYS A 81 5.65 4.02 2.14
CA LYS A 81 4.90 3.92 3.39
C LYS A 81 5.35 4.97 4.41
N ARG A 82 6.65 5.26 4.49
CA ARG A 82 7.16 6.34 5.35
C ARG A 82 6.60 7.69 4.93
N GLU A 83 6.60 8.00 3.63
CA GLU A 83 6.02 9.24 3.13
C GLU A 83 4.50 9.30 3.35
N TRP A 84 3.79 8.21 3.05
CA TRP A 84 2.36 8.06 3.32
C TRP A 84 2.00 8.39 4.77
N ASN A 85 2.74 7.81 5.72
CA ASN A 85 2.50 8.02 7.15
C ASN A 85 2.76 9.47 7.58
N LYS A 86 3.74 10.16 6.98
CA LYS A 86 3.99 11.59 7.24
C LYS A 86 2.83 12.46 6.73
N VAL A 87 2.36 12.21 5.52
CA VAL A 87 1.24 12.97 4.93
C VAL A 87 -0.05 12.72 5.75
N MET A 88 -0.32 11.48 6.13
CA MET A 88 -1.46 11.13 6.99
C MET A 88 -1.38 11.78 8.38
N ALA A 89 -0.19 11.91 8.97
CA ALA A 89 -0.02 12.60 10.25
C ALA A 89 -0.36 14.08 10.14
N ARG A 90 0.19 14.79 9.14
CA ARG A 90 -0.11 16.21 8.88
C ARG A 90 -1.60 16.42 8.62
N LEU A 91 -2.20 15.56 7.80
CA LEU A 91 -3.63 15.58 7.55
C LEU A 91 -4.46 15.39 8.83
N GLY A 92 -4.06 14.45 9.68
CA GLY A 92 -4.74 14.20 10.95
C GLY A 92 -4.64 15.38 11.92
N GLU A 93 -3.49 16.07 11.95
CA GLU A 93 -3.28 17.28 12.74
C GLU A 93 -4.16 18.44 12.23
N ASP A 94 -4.21 18.67 10.92
CA ASP A 94 -4.98 19.75 10.30
C ASP A 94 -6.50 19.54 10.43
N ILE A 95 -6.99 18.31 10.27
CA ILE A 95 -8.40 17.99 10.52
C ILE A 95 -8.73 18.11 12.01
N GLY A 96 -7.82 17.66 12.88
CA GLY A 96 -7.99 17.67 14.32
C GLY A 96 -9.15 16.81 14.83
N GLY A 97 -9.43 16.93 16.13
CA GLY A 97 -10.55 16.25 16.77
C GLY A 97 -10.50 14.71 16.70
N LEU A 98 -11.67 14.09 16.75
CA LEU A 98 -11.80 12.63 16.68
C LEU A 98 -11.43 12.09 15.30
N LEU A 99 -11.90 12.76 14.22
CA LEU A 99 -11.65 12.33 12.85
C LEU A 99 -10.15 12.28 12.52
N GLY A 100 -9.40 13.31 12.91
CA GLY A 100 -7.95 13.37 12.70
C GLY A 100 -7.20 12.24 13.42
N LYS A 101 -7.56 11.95 14.67
CA LYS A 101 -6.99 10.81 15.43
C LYS A 101 -7.31 9.48 14.75
N THR A 102 -8.56 9.26 14.38
CA THR A 102 -9.02 8.01 13.73
C THR A 102 -8.34 7.80 12.38
N LEU A 103 -8.10 8.85 11.60
CA LEU A 103 -7.31 8.78 10.35
C LEU A 103 -5.90 8.24 10.58
N VAL A 104 -5.17 8.82 11.54
CA VAL A 104 -3.80 8.42 11.84
C VAL A 104 -3.74 7.00 12.40
N GLU A 105 -4.68 6.64 13.28
CA GLU A 105 -4.75 5.30 13.87
C GLU A 105 -5.14 4.22 12.87
N VAL A 106 -6.00 4.52 11.90
CA VAL A 106 -6.34 3.58 10.82
C VAL A 106 -5.13 3.39 9.91
N ALA A 107 -4.50 4.48 9.47
CA ALA A 107 -3.34 4.42 8.58
C ALA A 107 -2.18 3.61 9.20
N ARG A 108 -1.88 3.82 10.48
CA ARG A 108 -0.88 3.03 11.24
C ARG A 108 -1.34 1.62 11.55
N GLY A 109 -2.64 1.43 11.83
CA GLY A 109 -3.20 0.15 12.23
C GLY A 109 -3.36 -0.86 11.09
N MET A 110 -3.40 -0.39 9.83
CA MET A 110 -3.45 -1.26 8.66
C MET A 110 -2.17 -2.08 8.45
N ASP A 111 -1.04 -1.69 9.08
CA ASP A 111 0.22 -2.46 9.09
C ASP A 111 0.12 -3.75 9.92
N LYS A 112 -0.64 -3.71 11.02
CA LYS A 112 -0.61 -4.76 12.06
C LYS A 112 -1.34 -6.04 11.68
N ARG A 113 -2.13 -6.06 10.59
CA ARG A 113 -2.91 -7.24 10.19
C ARG A 113 -2.16 -8.25 9.32
N GLY A 114 -0.84 -8.11 9.13
CA GLY A 114 0.05 -9.18 8.62
C GLY A 114 -0.28 -9.76 7.24
N SER A 115 -1.27 -9.22 6.52
CA SER A 115 -1.88 -9.80 5.33
C SER A 115 -2.18 -8.74 4.25
N SER A 116 -1.60 -7.55 4.35
CA SER A 116 -1.72 -6.55 3.29
C SER A 116 -0.83 -6.97 2.12
N ALA A 117 -1.40 -7.76 1.21
CA ALA A 117 -0.78 -8.05 -0.08
C ALA A 117 -0.33 -6.74 -0.73
N ALA A 118 0.98 -6.61 -1.01
CA ALA A 118 1.61 -5.57 -1.83
C ALA A 118 0.91 -4.18 -1.79
N GLY A 119 0.96 -3.49 -0.65
CA GLY A 119 0.62 -2.07 -0.57
C GLY A 119 -0.87 -1.71 -0.39
N ARG A 120 -1.76 -2.67 -0.09
CA ARG A 120 -3.20 -2.38 0.16
C ARG A 120 -3.49 -1.49 1.38
N ASP A 121 -2.49 -1.22 2.20
CA ASP A 121 -2.47 -0.35 3.37
C ASP A 121 -2.08 1.10 3.02
N MET A 122 -1.62 1.34 1.79
CA MET A 122 -1.48 2.68 1.17
C MET A 122 -2.58 2.93 0.13
N ASN A 123 -3.66 2.15 0.15
CA ASN A 123 -4.82 2.43 -0.69
C ASN A 123 -5.72 3.45 0.01
N LEU A 124 -5.80 4.67 -0.54
CA LEU A 124 -6.48 5.79 0.10
C LEU A 124 -7.95 5.44 0.35
N GLN A 125 -8.65 4.97 -0.68
CA GLN A 125 -10.07 4.66 -0.59
C GLN A 125 -10.37 3.62 0.50
N ARG A 126 -9.53 2.60 0.63
CA ARG A 126 -9.67 1.57 1.67
C ARG A 126 -9.42 2.13 3.06
N VAL A 127 -8.42 2.98 3.24
CA VAL A 127 -8.19 3.70 4.51
C VAL A 127 -9.45 4.49 4.87
N LEU A 128 -10.01 5.25 3.94
CA LEU A 128 -11.21 6.07 4.19
C LEU A 128 -12.45 5.25 4.53
N ILE A 129 -12.63 4.09 3.90
CA ILE A 129 -13.70 3.16 4.27
C ILE A 129 -13.50 2.65 5.70
N GLN A 130 -12.28 2.32 6.11
CA GLN A 130 -12.01 1.85 7.47
C GLN A 130 -12.18 2.97 8.51
N VAL A 131 -11.81 4.20 8.19
CA VAL A 131 -12.07 5.38 9.04
C VAL A 131 -13.56 5.57 9.22
N ALA A 132 -14.35 5.57 8.14
CA ALA A 132 -15.80 5.70 8.21
C ALA A 132 -16.45 4.59 9.07
N ARG A 133 -15.94 3.37 8.99
CA ARG A 133 -16.40 2.25 9.84
C ARG A 133 -16.10 2.48 11.32
N ARG A 134 -14.89 2.95 11.66
CA ARG A 134 -14.51 3.23 13.06
C ARG A 134 -15.31 4.40 13.65
N MET A 135 -15.46 5.48 12.88
CA MET A 135 -16.29 6.63 13.24
C MET A 135 -17.77 6.30 13.43
N HIS A 136 -18.23 5.13 12.97
CA HIS A 136 -19.61 4.67 13.15
C HIS A 136 -19.77 3.70 14.33
N SER A 137 -18.66 3.10 14.79
CA SER A 137 -18.65 2.18 15.95
C SER A 137 -18.30 2.87 17.27
N GLU A 138 -17.81 4.11 17.20
CA GLU A 138 -17.60 5.02 18.33
C GLU A 138 -18.83 5.92 18.52
#